data_AF-A0A346PU37-F1
#
_entry.id   AF-A0A346PU37-F1
#
_cell.length_a   1.000
_cell.length_b   1.000
_cell.length_c   1.000
_cell.angle_alpha   90.00
_cell.angle_beta   90.00
_cell.angle_gamma   90.00
#
_symmetry.space_group_name_H-M   'P 1'
#
loop_
_entity.id
_entity.type
_entity.pdbx_description
1 polymer ?
#
loop_
_entity_poly.entity_id
_entity_poly.type
_entity_poly.pdbx_seq_one_letter_code
_entity_poly.pdbx_strand_id
1 'polypeptide(L)'
;MQTHTKEALATVGAFLALSAVIHGGIWFTMFGTPDFRVLGFPFHYFWLVAGGPATMFVLYWGYYRYVTSSIMDEKAQMKAAAGEAAPAEVAEAGDSDD
;
A
#
# COMPACT_ATOMS: atom_id res chain seq x y z
N MET A 1 11.09 -1.32 10.67
CA MET A 1 10.16 -2.46 10.48
C MET A 1 10.62 -3.24 9.27
N GLN A 2 10.90 -4.54 9.40
CA GLN A 2 11.42 -5.37 8.31
C GLN A 2 10.36 -5.52 7.21
N THR A 3 10.78 -5.66 5.95
CA THR A 3 9.88 -5.70 4.78
C THR A 3 8.79 -6.76 4.91
N HIS A 4 9.12 -7.96 5.39
CA HIS A 4 8.16 -9.04 5.62
C HIS A 4 7.04 -8.63 6.61
N THR A 5 7.36 -7.82 7.63
CA THR A 5 6.39 -7.36 8.62
C THR A 5 5.42 -6.34 8.02
N LYS A 6 5.90 -5.51 7.09
CA LYS A 6 5.04 -4.54 6.36
C LYS A 6 4.07 -5.25 5.44
N GLU A 7 4.54 -6.26 4.72
CA GLU A 7 3.71 -7.09 3.83
C GLU A 7 2.67 -7.91 4.60
N ALA A 8 3.06 -8.50 5.73
CA ALA A 8 2.13 -9.22 6.61
C ALA A 8 1.03 -8.28 7.13
N LEU A 9 1.40 -7.09 7.61
CA LEU A 9 0.43 -6.10 8.10
C LEU A 9 -0.51 -5.62 6.99
N ALA A 10 0.02 -5.34 5.79
CA ALA A 10 -0.78 -4.94 4.64
C ALA A 10 -1.78 -6.04 4.23
N THR A 11 -1.33 -7.31 4.26
CA THR A 11 -2.17 -8.46 3.94
C THR A 11 -3.29 -8.65 4.95
N VAL A 12 -2.98 -8.60 6.25
CA VAL A 12 -3.98 -8.70 7.32
C VAL A 12 -4.96 -7.53 7.24
N GLY A 13 -4.45 -6.30 7.06
CA GLY A 13 -5.29 -5.11 6.91
C GLY A 13 -6.23 -5.21 5.71
N ALA A 14 -5.73 -5.67 4.56
CA ALA A 14 -6.54 -5.88 3.36
C ALA A 14 -7.63 -6.93 3.58
N PHE A 15 -7.28 -8.07 4.20
CA PHE A 15 -8.25 -9.12 4.53
C PHE A 15 -9.36 -8.60 5.46
N LEU A 16 -8.99 -7.86 6.50
CA LEU A 16 -9.95 -7.29 7.45
C LEU A 16 -10.85 -6.24 6.78
N ALA A 17 -10.27 -5.35 5.98
CA ALA A 17 -11.03 -4.33 5.24
C ALA A 17 -12.02 -4.97 4.27
N LEU A 18 -11.60 -5.98 3.52
CA LEU A 18 -12.47 -6.69 2.59
C LEU A 18 -13.59 -7.43 3.31
N SER A 19 -13.25 -8.14 4.40
CA SER A 19 -14.21 -8.86 5.22
C SER A 19 -15.24 -7.90 5.83
N ALA A 20 -14.79 -6.76 6.35
CA ALA A 20 -15.63 -5.75 6.95
C ALA A 20 -16.59 -5.11 5.94
N VAL A 21 -16.12 -4.75 4.74
CA VAL A 21 -17.00 -4.14 3.72
C VAL A 21 -18.03 -5.13 3.21
N ILE A 22 -17.63 -6.37 2.90
CA ILE A 22 -18.57 -7.36 2.36
C ILE A 22 -19.58 -7.76 3.44
N HIS A 23 -19.13 -8.18 4.62
CA HIS A 23 -20.04 -8.64 5.67
C HIS A 23 -20.82 -7.48 6.28
N GLY A 24 -20.15 -6.37 6.58
CA GLY A 24 -20.81 -5.17 7.12
C GLY A 24 -21.86 -4.62 6.16
N GLY A 25 -21.55 -4.58 4.86
CA GLY A 25 -22.51 -4.19 3.83
C GLY A 25 -23.72 -5.12 3.74
N ILE A 26 -23.49 -6.45 3.74
CA ILE A 26 -24.58 -7.45 3.73
C ILE A 26 -25.48 -7.27 4.95
N TRP A 27 -24.91 -7.22 6.16
CA TRP A 27 -25.70 -7.06 7.39
C TRP A 27 -26.44 -5.72 7.43
N PHE A 28 -25.77 -4.63 7.04
CA PHE A 28 -26.38 -3.29 6.98
C PHE A 28 -27.59 -3.27 6.06
N THR A 29 -27.50 -3.90 4.90
CA THR A 29 -28.60 -3.93 3.93
C THR A 29 -29.68 -4.94 4.29
N MET A 30 -29.34 -6.04 4.95
CA MET A 30 -30.30 -7.05 5.39
C MET A 30 -31.18 -6.55 6.56
N PHE A 31 -30.64 -5.72 7.45
CA PHE A 31 -31.36 -5.22 8.64
C PHE A 31 -31.70 -3.73 8.62
N GLY A 32 -30.97 -2.92 7.85
CA GLY A 32 -31.09 -1.46 7.83
C GLY A 32 -31.83 -0.89 6.62
N THR A 33 -32.11 -1.71 5.61
CA THR A 33 -32.91 -1.31 4.44
C THR A 33 -34.10 -2.24 4.24
N PRO A 34 -35.27 -1.71 3.82
CA PRO A 34 -36.38 -2.54 3.39
C PRO A 34 -35.96 -3.51 2.28
N ASP A 35 -36.65 -4.64 2.16
CA ASP A 35 -36.29 -5.70 1.22
C ASP A 35 -36.50 -5.25 -0.23
N PHE A 36 -35.42 -4.79 -0.86
CA PHE A 36 -35.41 -4.32 -2.24
C PHE A 36 -34.61 -5.28 -3.12
N ARG A 37 -35.14 -5.52 -4.31
CA ARG A 37 -34.45 -6.26 -5.37
C ARG A 37 -34.06 -5.29 -6.48
N VAL A 38 -32.81 -5.33 -6.90
CA VAL A 38 -32.32 -4.58 -8.06
C VAL A 38 -32.09 -5.59 -9.18
N LEU A 39 -32.79 -5.42 -10.31
CA LEU A 39 -32.69 -6.34 -11.46
C LEU A 39 -32.99 -7.81 -11.10
N GLY A 40 -33.91 -8.05 -10.15
CA GLY A 40 -34.25 -9.40 -9.68
C GLY A 40 -33.27 -9.99 -8.67
N PHE A 41 -32.18 -9.28 -8.35
CA PHE A 41 -31.16 -9.71 -7.39
C PHE A 41 -31.36 -9.03 -6.03
N PRO A 42 -31.31 -9.77 -4.90
CA PRO A 42 -31.42 -9.16 -3.58
C PRO A 42 -30.31 -8.13 -3.35
N PHE A 43 -30.68 -6.92 -2.89
CA PHE A 43 -29.75 -5.80 -2.80
C PHE A 43 -28.56 -6.08 -1.88
N HIS A 44 -28.69 -6.95 -0.88
CA HIS A 44 -27.59 -7.28 0.03
C HIS A 44 -26.37 -7.90 -0.65
N TYR A 45 -26.55 -8.57 -1.79
CA TYR A 45 -25.44 -9.09 -2.57
C TYR A 45 -24.71 -8.02 -3.42
N PHE A 46 -25.21 -6.79 -3.47
CA PHE A 46 -24.52 -5.67 -4.11
C PHE A 46 -23.10 -5.49 -3.57
N TRP A 47 -22.87 -5.77 -2.28
CA TRP A 47 -21.56 -5.67 -1.66
C TRP A 47 -20.56 -6.72 -2.15
N LEU A 48 -21.02 -7.87 -2.64
CA LEU A 48 -20.15 -8.84 -3.33
C LEU A 48 -19.78 -8.36 -4.73
N VAL A 49 -20.74 -7.80 -5.47
CA VAL A 49 -20.56 -7.45 -6.89
C VAL A 49 -19.86 -6.10 -7.08
N ALA A 50 -20.16 -5.11 -6.26
CA ALA A 50 -19.63 -3.76 -6.38
C ALA A 50 -18.75 -3.38 -5.19
N GLY A 51 -19.17 -3.72 -3.97
CA GLY A 51 -18.43 -3.42 -2.74
C GLY A 51 -17.03 -4.04 -2.73
N GLY A 52 -16.94 -5.35 -2.93
CA GLY A 52 -15.68 -6.09 -2.97
C GLY A 52 -14.69 -5.52 -4.00
N PRO A 53 -15.07 -5.36 -5.28
CA PRO A 53 -14.20 -4.74 -6.28
C PRO A 53 -13.78 -3.31 -5.95
N ALA A 54 -14.70 -2.47 -5.44
CA ALA A 54 -14.37 -1.10 -5.04
C ALA A 54 -13.35 -1.08 -3.88
N THR A 55 -13.53 -1.94 -2.87
CA THR A 55 -12.58 -2.08 -1.76
C THR A 55 -11.23 -2.58 -2.25
N MET A 56 -11.19 -3.59 -3.12
CA MET A 56 -9.95 -4.07 -3.74
C MET A 56 -9.23 -2.98 -4.51
N PHE A 57 -9.96 -2.16 -5.27
CA PHE A 57 -9.38 -1.03 -5.99
C PHE A 57 -8.73 -0.02 -5.04
N VAL A 58 -9.43 0.37 -3.97
CA VAL A 58 -8.90 1.31 -2.97
C VAL A 58 -7.66 0.74 -2.25
N LEU A 59 -7.71 -0.54 -1.85
CA LEU A 59 -6.59 -1.21 -1.20
C LEU A 59 -5.36 -1.29 -2.13
N TYR A 60 -5.58 -1.68 -3.38
CA TYR A 60 -4.53 -1.73 -4.40
C TYR A 60 -3.94 -0.35 -4.66
N TRP A 61 -4.78 0.68 -4.80
CA TRP A 61 -4.33 2.06 -4.99
C TRP A 61 -3.51 2.56 -3.80
N GLY A 62 -3.97 2.31 -2.58
CA GLY A 62 -3.24 2.67 -1.35
C GLY A 62 -1.89 1.96 -1.26
N TYR A 63 -1.86 0.66 -1.56
CA TYR A 63 -0.62 -0.12 -1.62
C TYR A 63 0.34 0.42 -2.67
N TYR A 64 -0.14 0.70 -3.89
CA TYR A 64 0.68 1.25 -4.97
C TYR A 64 1.28 2.62 -4.59
N ARG A 65 0.48 3.50 -3.99
CA ARG A 65 0.95 4.78 -3.46
C ARG A 65 2.05 4.59 -2.42
N TYR A 66 1.85 3.69 -1.45
CA TYR A 66 2.81 3.40 -0.40
C TYR A 66 4.14 2.87 -0.96
N VAL A 67 4.08 1.92 -1.88
CA VAL A 67 5.27 1.34 -2.53
C VAL A 67 5.99 2.38 -3.38
N THR A 68 5.26 3.20 -4.15
CA THR A 68 5.86 4.24 -4.98
C THR A 68 6.58 5.28 -4.12
N SER A 69 5.95 5.71 -3.02
CA SER A 69 6.61 6.64 -2.07
C SER A 69 7.81 6.01 -1.41
N SER A 70 7.74 4.74 -0.97
CA SER A 70 8.87 4.09 -0.29
C SER A 70 10.07 3.92 -1.22
N ILE A 71 9.85 3.59 -2.49
CA ILE A 71 10.93 3.49 -3.49
C ILE A 71 11.56 4.86 -3.74
N MET A 72 10.77 5.93 -3.78
CA MET A 72 11.31 7.28 -3.94
C MET A 72 12.14 7.73 -2.74
N ASP A 73 11.67 7.43 -1.53
CA ASP A 73 12.39 7.74 -0.29
C ASP A 73 13.69 6.93 -0.20
N GLU A 74 13.68 5.64 -0.54
CA GLU A 74 14.87 4.80 -0.59
C GLU A 74 15.88 5.33 -1.62
N LYS A 75 15.42 5.73 -2.81
CA LYS A 75 16.30 6.37 -3.82
C LYS A 75 16.88 7.68 -3.33
N ALA A 76 16.11 8.50 -2.61
CA ALA A 76 16.60 9.75 -2.04
C ALA A 76 17.66 9.49 -0.96
N GLN A 77 17.45 8.49 -0.09
CA GLN A 77 18.42 8.08 0.93
C GLN A 77 19.71 7.54 0.30
N MET A 78 19.61 6.70 -0.74
CA MET A 78 20.79 6.22 -1.46
C MET A 78 21.56 7.36 -2.14
N LYS A 79 20.85 8.34 -2.72
CA LYS A 79 21.48 9.53 -3.32
C LYS A 79 22.16 10.40 -2.26
N ALA A 80 21.55 10.56 -1.08
CA ALA A 80 22.14 11.30 0.03
C ALA A 80 23.38 10.58 0.57
N ALA A 81 23.31 9.27 0.80
CA ALA A 81 24.44 8.45 1.26
C ALA A 81 25.58 8.41 0.23
N ALA A 82 25.27 8.37 -1.07
CA ALA A 82 26.28 8.46 -2.13
C ALA A 82 26.89 9.88 -2.25
N GLY A 83 26.15 10.93 -1.88
CA GLY A 83 26.67 12.29 -1.78
C GLY A 83 27.51 12.54 -0.53
N GLU A 84 27.27 11.78 0.55
CA GLU A 84 27.99 11.85 1.82
C GLU A 84 29.25 10.96 1.83
N ALA A 85 29.30 9.93 0.98
CA ALA A 85 30.48 9.08 0.73
C ALA A 85 31.56 9.73 -0.15
N ALA A 86 31.57 11.06 -0.26
CA ALA A 86 32.71 11.81 -0.78
C ALA A 86 33.49 12.45 0.38
N PRO A 87 34.37 11.72 1.09
CA PRO A 87 35.37 12.37 1.91
C PRO A 87 36.50 12.91 1.04
N ALA A 88 37.01 14.06 1.48
CA ALA A 88 38.01 14.90 0.84
C ALA A 88 39.39 14.23 0.61
N GLU A 89 40.13 14.85 -0.31
CA GLU A 89 41.60 14.97 -0.32
C GLU A 89 42.41 13.70 -0.63
N VAL A 90 42.87 13.59 -1.88
CA VAL A 90 44.11 12.88 -2.21
C VAL A 90 45.21 13.92 -2.35
N ALA A 91 45.96 14.07 -1.27
CA ALA A 91 47.40 14.28 -1.11
C ALA A 91 48.22 15.03 -2.19
N GLU A 92 49.05 15.95 -1.72
CA GLU A 92 50.21 16.57 -2.38
C GLU A 92 50.92 15.65 -3.38
N ALA A 93 51.20 16.20 -4.57
CA ALA A 93 52.24 15.68 -5.45
C ALA A 93 53.61 16.12 -4.93
N GLY A 94 54.10 15.44 -3.90
CA GLY A 94 55.51 15.41 -3.53
C GLY A 94 56.08 14.05 -3.91
N ASP A 95 56.80 13.97 -5.03
CA ASP A 95 57.75 12.90 -5.28
C ASP A 95 59.09 13.55 -5.62
N SER A 96 60.03 13.32 -4.71
CA SER A 96 61.45 13.65 -4.80
C SER A 96 62.21 12.48 -5.44
N ASP A 97 63.32 12.83 -6.10
CA ASP A 97 64.47 11.99 -6.47
C ASP A 97 64.44 11.28 -7.84
N ASP A 98 65.00 11.97 -8.85
CA ASP A 98 66.25 11.57 -9.56
C ASP A 98 66.87 12.75 -10.34
#